data_AF-A0A1J4ZCI7-F1
#
_entry.id   AF-A0A1J4ZCI7-F1
#
_cell.length_a   1.000
_cell.length_b   1.000
_cell.length_c   1.000
_cell.angle_alpha   90.00
_cell.angle_beta   90.00
_cell.angle_gamma   90.00
#
_symmetry.space_group_name_H-M   'P 1'
#
loop_
_entity.id
_entity.type
_entity.pdbx_description
1 polymer ?
#
loop_
_entity_poly.entity_id
_entity_poly.type
_entity_poly.pdbx_seq_one_letter_code
_entity_poly.pdbx_strand_id
1 'polypeptide(L)' 'MSRGSASREKSRRLRDRPGNLGRRSRKAPKNWKRKTKATKRMTVMHTCKECKKSKMKKSSMRVSRIEIGERVAK' A
#
# COMPACT_ATOMS: atom_id res chain seq x y z
N MET A 1 -26.75 22.81 6.61
CA MET A 1 -25.58 22.35 5.82
C MET A 1 -25.66 20.84 5.57
N SER A 2 -26.09 20.40 4.38
CA SER A 2 -26.18 18.96 4.06
C SER A 2 -24.79 18.29 4.08
N ARG A 3 -24.75 16.99 4.37
CA ARG A 3 -23.49 16.25 4.54
C ARG A 3 -22.61 16.22 3.27
N GLY A 4 -23.19 16.36 2.07
CA GLY A 4 -22.48 16.38 0.78
C GLY A 4 -22.34 17.78 0.13
N SER A 5 -22.65 18.85 0.87
CA SER A 5 -22.58 20.21 0.32
C SER A 5 -21.13 20.60 0.01
N ALA A 6 -20.95 21.46 -1.00
CA ALA A 6 -19.64 21.89 -1.46
C ALA A 6 -18.79 22.56 -0.37
N SER A 7 -19.44 23.40 0.42
CA SER A 7 -18.83 24.12 1.54
C SER A 7 -18.32 23.15 2.61
N ARG A 8 -19.13 22.15 2.97
CA ARG A 8 -18.78 21.17 4.02
C ARG A 8 -17.67 20.20 3.59
N GLU A 9 -17.65 19.80 2.32
CA GLU A 9 -16.56 18.98 1.79
C GLU A 9 -15.23 19.74 1.70
N LYS A 10 -15.28 21.05 1.36
CA LYS A 10 -14.11 21.93 1.31
C LYS A 10 -13.54 22.16 2.72
N SER A 11 -14.38 22.46 3.71
CA SER A 11 -13.91 22.66 5.10
C SER A 11 -13.28 21.40 5.70
N ARG A 12 -13.74 20.22 5.31
CA ARG A 12 -13.19 18.93 5.74
C ARG A 12 -12.00 18.44 4.91
N ARG A 13 -11.51 19.23 3.94
CA ARG A 13 -10.39 18.87 3.04
C ARG A 13 -10.58 17.55 2.28
N LEU A 14 -11.84 17.17 2.03
CA LEU A 14 -12.20 15.93 1.33
C LEU A 14 -11.92 16.02 -0.19
N ARG A 15 -11.73 17.24 -0.70
CA ARG A 15 -11.42 17.53 -2.11
C ARG A 15 -9.93 17.52 -2.43
N ASP A 16 -9.10 17.79 -1.43
CA ASP A 16 -7.67 18.09 -1.64
C ASP A 16 -6.84 16.82 -1.82
N ARG A 17 -7.27 15.74 -1.15
CA ARG A 17 -6.56 14.46 -1.11
C ARG A 17 -7.19 13.46 -2.08
N PRO A 18 -6.37 12.67 -2.79
CA PRO A 18 -6.88 11.65 -3.68
C PRO A 18 -7.36 10.41 -2.90
N GLY A 19 -8.46 9.78 -3.32
CA GLY A 19 -9.02 8.60 -2.63
C GLY A 19 -10.55 8.58 -2.52
N ASN A 20 -11.09 7.76 -1.62
CA ASN A 20 -12.54 7.60 -1.38
C ASN A 20 -13.06 8.59 -0.31
N LEU A 21 -12.82 9.88 -0.50
CA LEU A 21 -13.18 10.94 0.46
C LEU A 21 -14.52 11.62 0.14
N GLY A 22 -15.23 11.17 -0.89
CA GLY A 22 -16.54 11.69 -1.30
C GLY A 22 -16.64 11.94 -2.79
N ARG A 23 -17.78 12.48 -3.25
CA ARG A 23 -18.08 12.64 -4.69
C ARG A 23 -17.07 13.51 -5.45
N ARG A 24 -16.50 14.51 -4.78
CA ARG A 24 -15.59 15.51 -5.38
C ARG A 24 -14.13 15.30 -5.00
N SER A 25 -13.78 14.13 -4.47
CA SER A 25 -12.37 13.79 -4.18
C SER A 25 -11.58 13.63 -5.48
N ARG A 26 -10.28 13.92 -5.42
CA ARG A 26 -9.37 13.61 -6.53
C ARG A 26 -9.27 12.09 -6.71
N LYS A 27 -9.18 11.61 -7.96
CA LYS A 27 -8.99 10.18 -8.24
C LYS A 27 -7.75 9.66 -7.52
N ALA A 28 -7.84 8.48 -6.92
CA ALA A 28 -6.73 7.85 -6.22
C ALA A 28 -5.50 7.72 -7.14
N PRO A 29 -4.26 7.94 -6.66
CA PRO A 29 -3.05 7.83 -7.48
C PRO A 29 -2.80 6.40 -7.96
N LYS A 30 -3.46 5.40 -7.34
CA LYS A 30 -3.42 4.00 -7.75
C LYS A 30 -4.09 3.75 -9.11
N ASN A 31 -4.96 4.67 -9.56
CA ASN A 31 -5.53 4.68 -10.92
C ASN A 31 -4.64 5.45 -11.93
N TRP A 32 -3.50 5.98 -11.49
CA TRP A 32 -2.53 6.63 -12.36
C TRP A 32 -1.77 5.54 -13.12
N LYS A 33 -1.96 5.48 -14.44
CA LYS A 33 -1.35 4.48 -15.35
C LYS A 33 0.20 4.55 -15.42
N ARG A 34 0.86 5.46 -14.69
CA ARG A 34 2.31 5.64 -14.69
C ARG A 34 2.97 4.76 -13.62
N LYS A 35 2.90 3.43 -13.78
CA LYS A 35 3.74 2.53 -12.97
C LYS A 35 5.18 2.61 -13.48
N THR A 36 6.09 3.18 -12.68
CA THR A 36 7.50 3.33 -13.05
C THR A 36 8.41 2.21 -12.56
N LYS A 37 8.04 1.52 -11.48
CA LYS A 37 8.85 0.45 -10.89
C LYS A 37 8.26 -0.91 -11.25
N ALA A 38 9.07 -1.73 -11.92
CA ALA A 38 8.73 -3.11 -12.24
C ALA A 38 8.82 -4.05 -11.02
N THR A 39 9.69 -3.74 -10.05
CA THR A 39 9.98 -4.60 -8.89
C THR A 39 9.51 -3.99 -7.55
N LYS A 40 9.17 -4.87 -6.60
CA LYS A 40 8.73 -4.52 -5.24
C LYS A 40 9.84 -4.83 -4.23
N ARG A 41 9.89 -4.10 -3.12
CA ARG A 41 10.74 -4.47 -1.98
C ARG A 41 10.08 -5.63 -1.25
N MET A 42 10.77 -6.75 -1.19
CA MET A 42 10.28 -7.93 -0.51
C MET A 42 11.06 -8.09 0.80
N THR A 43 10.33 -8.14 1.92
CA THR A 43 10.90 -8.38 3.25
C THR A 43 10.71 -9.85 3.61
N VAL A 44 11.77 -10.51 4.07
CA VAL A 44 11.67 -11.87 4.62
C VAL A 44 11.31 -11.77 6.10
N MET A 45 10.29 -12.50 6.50
CA MET A 45 9.88 -12.65 7.89
C MET A 45 10.37 -14.00 8.40
N HIS A 46 11.05 -14.00 9.53
CA HIS A 46 11.53 -15.22 10.18
C HIS A 46 10.67 -15.48 11.41
N THR A 47 10.04 -16.65 11.45
CA THR A 47 9.32 -17.18 12.61
C THR A 47 10.25 -18.07 13.42
N CYS A 48 10.49 -17.73 14.69
CA CYS A 48 11.22 -18.61 15.59
C CYS A 48 10.37 -19.86 15.91
N LYS A 49 10.95 -21.06 15.81
CA LYS A 49 10.23 -22.32 16.06
C LYS A 49 9.87 -22.51 17.54
N GLU A 50 10.72 -22.03 18.44
CA GLU A 50 10.56 -22.22 19.89
C GLU A 50 9.59 -21.18 20.49
N CYS A 51 9.90 -19.89 20.33
CA CYS A 51 9.10 -18.83 20.94
C CYS A 51 7.93 -18.35 20.06
N LYS A 52 7.79 -18.88 18.84
CA LYS A 52 6.75 -18.54 17.84
C LYS A 52 6.67 -17.05 17.45
N LYS A 53 7.59 -16.21 17.93
CA LYS A 53 7.66 -14.80 17.58
C LYS A 53 8.16 -14.64 16.15
N SER A 54 7.53 -13.73 15.42
CA SER A 54 7.91 -13.37 14.06
C SER A 54 8.71 -12.08 14.06
N LYS A 55 9.89 -12.09 13.42
CA LYS A 55 10.70 -10.88 13.24
C LYS A 55 10.98 -10.65 11.76
N MET A 56 10.74 -9.42 11.32
CA MET A 56 11.07 -9.01 9.95
C MET A 56 12.56 -8.67 9.85
N LYS A 57 13.20 -9.08 8.75
CA LYS A 57 14.58 -8.67 8.46
C LYS A 57 14.63 -7.15 8.28
N LYS A 58 15.63 -6.50 8.90
CA LYS A 58 15.80 -5.03 8.90
C LYS A 58 16.01 -4.46 7.49
N SER A 59 16.66 -5.21 6.61
CA SER A 59 16.90 -4.84 5.22
C SER A 59 16.00 -5.61 4.25
N SER A 60 15.54 -4.94 3.20
CA SER A 60 14.81 -5.52 2.08
C SER A 60 15.42 -5.10 0.75
N MET A 61 15.46 -6.05 -0.18
CA MET A 61 15.89 -5.80 -1.56
C MET A 61 14.69 -5.72 -2.49
N ARG A 62 14.82 -4.95 -3.58
CA ARG A 62 13.82 -4.93 -4.64
C ARG A 62 14.07 -6.13 -5.56
N VAL A 63 13.12 -7.04 -5.60
CA VAL A 63 13.21 -8.27 -6.39
C VAL A 63 11.87 -8.54 -7.08
N SER A 64 11.92 -9.19 -8.23
CA SER A 64 10.72 -9.64 -8.96
C SER A 64 10.20 -10.97 -8.41
N ARG A 65 11.10 -11.85 -7.95
CA ARG A 65 10.81 -13.20 -7.43
C ARG A 65 11.80 -13.55 -6.32
N ILE A 66 11.33 -14.27 -5.30
CA ILE A 66 12.15 -14.88 -4.26
C ILE A 66 11.88 -16.39 -4.31
N GLU A 67 12.95 -17.17 -4.35
CA GLU A 67 12.89 -18.63 -4.25
C GLU A 67 13.41 -19.00 -2.86
N ILE A 68 12.60 -19.71 -2.07
CA ILE A 68 12.93 -20.12 -0.71
C ILE A 68 12.92 -21.65 -0.70
N GLY A 69 14.09 -22.26 -0.87
CA GLY A 69 14.23 -23.71 -1.05
C GLY A 69 13.62 -24.23 -2.35
N GLU A 70 13.34 -25.53 -2.45
CA GLU A 70 12.81 -26.19 -3.66
C GLU A 70 11.33 -25.85 -3.97
N ARG A 71 10.66 -25.06 -3.13
CA ARG A 71 9.24 -24.71 -3.34
C ARG A 71 9.11 -23.26 -3.79
N VAL A 72 8.81 -23.10 -5.08
CA VAL A 72 8.50 -21.81 -5.70
C VAL A 72 7.15 -21.31 -5.19
N ALA A 73 7.16 -20.26 -4.36
CA ALA A 73 5.94 -19.50 -4.09
C ALA A 73 5.64 -18.63 -5.33
N LYS A 74 4.60 -19.02 -6.08
CA LYS A 74 4.16 -18.36 -7.31
C LYS A 74 3.19 -17.22 -7.00
#